data_AF-A0A5E8H2D8-F1
#
_entry.id   AF-A0A5E8H2D8-F1
#
_cell.length_a   1.000
_cell.length_b   1.000
_cell.length_c   1.000
_cell.angle_alpha   90.00
_cell.angle_beta   90.00
_cell.angle_gamma   90.00
#
_symmetry.space_group_name_H-M   'P 1'
#
loop_
_entity.id
_entity.type
_entity.pdbx_description
1 polymer ?
#
loop_
_entity_poly.entity_id
_entity_poly.type
_entity_poly.pdbx_seq_one_letter_code
_entity_poly.pdbx_strand_id
1 'polypeptide(L)'
;MSKLFDHSLRSASPDHAEIVRKYELYRTIVEFLAALMFVIGSIFFFYESLLYAGTWLFLIGSILFGVRPTIRLLLELKLANLPVPKEFRPYGAPPVDEPVSR
;
A
#
# COMPACT_ATOMS: atom_id res chain seq x y z
N MET A 1 15.79 5.56 15.33
CA MET A 1 14.58 6.07 14.64
C MET A 1 13.83 4.88 14.07
N SER A 2 12.51 4.81 14.27
CA SER A 2 11.70 3.66 13.83
C SER A 2 11.78 3.52 12.31
N LYS A 3 12.15 2.33 11.82
CA LYS A 3 12.24 2.01 10.38
C LYS A 3 10.91 2.15 9.62
N LEU A 4 9.80 2.29 10.34
CA LEU A 4 8.46 2.48 9.78
C LEU A 4 8.32 3.89 9.19
N PHE A 5 7.79 3.97 7.97
CA PHE A 5 7.56 5.21 7.21
C PHE A 5 8.83 5.96 6.78
N ASP A 6 10.00 5.33 6.81
CA ASP A 6 11.22 5.96 6.29
C ASP A 6 11.20 6.00 4.75
N HIS A 7 11.08 7.20 4.20
CA HIS A 7 11.01 7.43 2.77
C HIS A 7 12.32 7.09 2.04
N SER A 8 13.46 7.10 2.73
CA SER A 8 14.77 6.76 2.14
C SER A 8 14.86 5.29 1.72
N LEU A 9 14.10 4.41 2.39
CA LEU A 9 14.07 2.97 2.10
C LEU A 9 13.35 2.62 0.79
N ARG A 10 12.52 3.52 0.25
CA ARG A 10 11.75 3.26 -0.97
C ARG A 10 12.61 3.27 -2.24
N SER A 11 13.74 3.96 -2.20
CA SER A 11 14.71 4.07 -3.30
C SER A 11 16.09 3.53 -2.94
N ALA A 12 16.20 2.78 -1.84
CA ALA A 12 17.49 2.31 -1.32
C ALA A 12 18.15 1.22 -2.18
N SER A 13 17.37 0.47 -2.95
CA SER A 13 17.89 -0.45 -3.96
C SER A 13 16.89 -0.66 -5.10
N PRO A 14 17.33 -1.20 -6.26
CA PRO A 14 16.43 -1.57 -7.36
C PRO A 14 15.29 -2.49 -6.90
N ASP A 15 15.57 -3.44 -6.00
CA ASP A 15 14.58 -4.37 -5.46
C ASP A 15 13.50 -3.66 -4.62
N HIS A 16 13.90 -2.67 -3.83
CA HIS A 16 12.96 -1.85 -3.04
C HIS A 16 12.03 -1.04 -3.96
N ALA A 17 12.60 -0.44 -5.01
CA ALA A 17 11.85 0.33 -6.00
C ALA A 17 10.84 -0.54 -6.77
N GLU A 18 11.21 -1.77 -7.15
CA GLU A 18 10.30 -2.69 -7.82
C GLU A 18 9.12 -3.10 -6.92
N ILE A 19 9.39 -3.38 -5.65
CA ILE A 19 8.35 -3.72 -4.66
C ILE A 19 7.38 -2.55 -4.47
N VAL A 20 7.90 -1.34 -4.26
CA VAL A 20 7.07 -0.13 -4.12
C VAL A 20 6.18 0.05 -5.35
N ARG A 21 6.74 -0.04 -6.56
CA ARG A 21 6.00 0.12 -7.82
C ARG A 21 4.85 -0.89 -7.94
N LYS A 22 5.07 -2.16 -7.60
CA LYS A 22 4.02 -3.20 -7.63
C LYS A 22 2.89 -2.86 -6.66
N TYR A 23 3.21 -2.50 -5.41
CA TYR A 23 2.20 -2.14 -4.41
C TYR A 23 1.43 -0.88 -4.78
N GLU A 24 2.10 0.12 -5.37
CA GLU A 24 1.43 1.33 -5.86
C GLU A 24 0.47 1.02 -7.01
N LEU A 25 0.85 0.16 -7.97
CA LEU A 25 -0.03 -0.28 -9.04
C LEU A 25 -1.28 -0.99 -8.50
N TYR A 26 -1.13 -1.95 -7.59
CA TYR A 26 -2.27 -2.65 -6.98
C TYR A 26 -3.18 -1.69 -6.21
N ARG A 27 -2.59 -0.75 -5.45
CA ARG A 27 -3.34 0.29 -4.75
C ARG A 27 -4.16 1.12 -5.73
N THR A 28 -3.56 1.59 -6.81
CA THR A 28 -4.24 2.41 -7.82
C THR A 28 -5.39 1.64 -8.49
N ILE A 29 -5.19 0.37 -8.84
CA ILE A 29 -6.26 -0.47 -9.41
C ILE A 29 -7.45 -0.56 -8.44
N VAL A 30 -7.19 -0.85 -7.16
CA VAL A 30 -8.24 -0.96 -6.13
C VAL A 30 -8.95 0.39 -5.92
N GLU A 31 -8.21 1.51 -5.91
CA GLU A 31 -8.78 2.85 -5.80
C GLU A 31 -9.73 3.16 -6.97
N PHE A 32 -9.34 2.83 -8.21
CA PHE A 32 -10.18 3.01 -9.39
C PHE A 32 -11.45 2.14 -9.34
N LEU A 33 -11.31 0.87 -8.93
CA LEU A 33 -12.46 -0.02 -8.78
C LEU A 33 -13.43 0.50 -7.71
N ALA A 34 -12.92 0.94 -6.55
CA ALA A 34 -13.74 1.54 -5.49
C ALA A 34 -14.50 2.77 -6.01
N ALA A 35 -13.80 3.68 -6.70
CA ALA A 35 -14.41 4.88 -7.27
C ALA A 35 -15.52 4.53 -8.29
N LEU A 36 -15.27 3.57 -9.18
CA LEU A 36 -16.25 3.13 -10.16
C LEU A 36 -17.50 2.55 -9.48
N MET A 37 -17.33 1.72 -8.46
CA MET A 37 -18.47 1.15 -7.72
C MET A 37 -19.28 2.22 -7.00
N PHE A 38 -18.64 3.22 -6.41
CA PHE A 38 -19.35 4.35 -5.80
C PHE A 38 -20.12 5.17 -6.82
N VAL A 39 -19.53 5.47 -7.98
CA VAL A 39 -20.20 6.24 -9.03
C VAL A 39 -21.42 5.48 -9.56
N ILE A 40 -21.27 4.20 -9.89
CA ILE A 40 -22.39 3.39 -10.39
C ILE A 40 -23.46 3.21 -9.30
N GLY A 41 -23.06 2.92 -8.06
CA GLY A 41 -23.97 2.83 -6.93
C GLY A 41 -24.74 4.13 -6.69
N SER A 42 -24.08 5.28 -6.87
CA SER A 42 -24.71 6.60 -6.73
C SER A 42 -25.75 6.84 -7.81
N ILE A 43 -25.47 6.41 -9.05
CA ILE A 43 -26.44 6.45 -10.14
C ILE A 43 -27.65 5.56 -9.82
N PHE A 44 -27.45 4.40 -9.21
CA PHE A 44 -28.55 3.48 -8.87
C PHE A 44 -29.49 4.07 -7.81
N PHE A 45 -28.99 4.92 -6.90
CA PHE A 45 -29.81 5.59 -5.89
C PHE A 45 -30.85 6.57 -6.44
N PHE A 46 -30.78 6.93 -7.73
CA PHE A 46 -31.83 7.73 -8.38
C PHE A 46 -33.07 6.90 -8.79
N TYR A 47 -33.03 5.58 -8.68
CA TYR A 47 -34.11 4.68 -9.09
C TYR A 47 -34.52 3.78 -7.92
N GLU A 48 -35.78 3.85 -7.49
CA GLU A 48 -36.27 3.01 -6.39
C GLU A 48 -36.08 1.50 -6.65
N SER A 49 -36.24 1.06 -7.90
CA SER A 49 -36.05 -0.33 -8.31
C SER A 49 -34.61 -0.83 -8.21
N LEU A 50 -33.61 0.08 -8.21
CA LEU A 50 -32.19 -0.26 -8.16
C LEU A 50 -31.55 0.01 -6.80
N LEU A 51 -32.29 0.56 -5.82
CA LEU A 51 -31.78 0.91 -4.49
C LEU A 51 -31.00 -0.25 -3.84
N TYR A 52 -31.58 -1.45 -3.83
CA TYR A 52 -30.95 -2.62 -3.23
C TYR A 52 -29.59 -2.95 -3.88
N ALA A 53 -29.52 -2.90 -5.21
CA ALA A 53 -28.27 -3.12 -5.93
C ALA A 53 -27.27 -1.98 -5.68
N GLY A 54 -27.73 -0.72 -5.64
CA GLY A 54 -26.92 0.45 -5.34
C GLY A 54 -26.28 0.37 -3.94
N THR A 55 -27.02 -0.11 -2.95
CA THR A 55 -26.51 -0.30 -1.58
C THR A 55 -25.36 -1.29 -1.53
N TRP A 56 -25.48 -2.42 -2.25
CA TRP A 56 -24.39 -3.40 -2.33
C TRP A 56 -23.17 -2.87 -3.10
N LEU A 57 -23.38 -2.12 -4.20
CA LEU A 57 -22.27 -1.47 -4.90
C LEU A 57 -21.52 -0.50 -4.00
N PHE A 58 -22.24 0.27 -3.19
CA PHE A 58 -21.64 1.15 -2.18
C PHE A 58 -20.89 0.37 -1.11
N LEU A 59 -21.46 -0.70 -0.56
CA LEU A 59 -20.80 -1.50 0.47
C LEU A 59 -19.49 -2.11 -0.05
N ILE A 60 -19.50 -2.71 -1.24
CA ILE A 60 -18.30 -3.29 -1.84
C ILE A 60 -17.29 -2.17 -2.16
N GLY A 61 -17.74 -1.04 -2.70
CA GLY A 61 -16.90 0.14 -2.92
C GLY A 61 -16.22 0.62 -1.62
N SER A 62 -16.94 0.62 -0.49
CA SER A 62 -16.41 0.97 0.84
C SER A 62 -15.37 -0.02 1.33
N ILE A 63 -15.59 -1.31 1.13
CA ILE A 63 -14.61 -2.35 1.46
C ILE A 63 -13.34 -2.14 0.63
N LEU A 64 -13.45 -1.96 -0.70
CA LEU A 64 -12.31 -1.69 -1.58
C LEU A 64 -11.58 -0.39 -1.20
N PHE A 65 -12.31 0.66 -0.83
CA PHE A 65 -11.72 1.90 -0.33
C PHE A 65 -10.90 1.69 0.95
N GLY A 66 -11.35 0.80 1.85
CA GLY A 66 -10.61 0.39 3.04
C GLY A 66 -9.36 -0.46 2.76
N VAL A 67 -9.27 -1.11 1.59
CA VAL A 67 -8.06 -1.86 1.19
C VAL A 67 -6.88 -0.91 0.91
N ARG A 68 -7.14 0.34 0.50
CA ARG A 68 -6.10 1.36 0.26
C ARG A 68 -5.13 1.58 1.45
N PRO A 69 -5.59 1.96 2.65
CA PRO A 69 -4.69 2.10 3.80
C PRO A 69 -4.03 0.77 4.19
N THR A 70 -4.70 -0.36 3.95
CA THR A 70 -4.17 -1.69 4.22
C THR A 70 -2.97 -2.04 3.34
N ILE A 71 -3.03 -1.78 2.03
CA ILE A 71 -1.90 -1.99 1.10
C ILE A 71 -0.70 -1.13 1.50
N ARG A 72 -0.93 0.13 1.88
CA ARG A 72 0.13 1.04 2.33
C ARG A 72 0.83 0.51 3.58
N LEU A 73 0.05 0.08 4.59
CA LEU A 73 0.59 -0.49 5.82
C LEU A 73 1.42 -1.74 5.55
N LEU A 74 0.92 -2.65 4.70
CA LEU A 74 1.64 -3.87 4.32
C LEU A 74 2.96 -3.57 3.59
N LEU A 75 2.98 -2.55 2.72
CA LEU A 75 4.20 -2.11 2.05
C LEU A 75 5.23 -1.61 3.07
N GLU A 76 4.82 -0.76 4.01
CA GLU A 76 5.72 -0.20 5.02
C GLU A 76 6.27 -1.27 5.97
N LEU A 77 5.45 -2.26 6.34
CA LEU A 77 5.89 -3.43 7.09
C LEU A 77 6.89 -4.28 6.29
N LYS A 78 6.68 -4.44 4.98
CA LYS A 78 7.60 -5.20 4.12
C LYS A 78 8.94 -4.47 3.94
N LEU A 79 8.91 -3.16 3.72
CA LEU A 79 10.11 -2.33 3.62
C LEU A 79 10.91 -2.30 4.93
N ALA A 80 10.25 -2.26 6.08
CA ALA A 80 10.92 -2.27 7.38
C ALA A 80 11.71 -3.58 7.66
N ASN A 81 11.34 -4.68 7.00
CA ASN A 81 11.93 -6.01 7.16
C ASN A 81 12.98 -6.36 6.09
N LEU A 82 13.16 -5.53 5.05
CA LEU A 82 14.17 -5.79 4.03
C LEU A 82 15.58 -5.41 4.51
N PRO A 83 16.61 -6.22 4.22
CA PRO A 83 17.99 -5.85 4.49
C PRO A 83 18.39 -4.68 3.59
N VAL A 84 18.84 -3.58 4.20
CA VAL A 84 19.32 -2.40 3.47
C VAL A 84 20.76 -2.68 3.01
N PRO A 85 21.07 -2.60 1.70
CA PRO A 85 22.43 -2.78 1.21
C PRO A 85 23.42 -1.82 1.88
N LYS A 86 24.62 -2.32 2.23
CA LYS A 86 25.65 -1.54 2.97
C LYS A 86 26.08 -0.27 2.21
N GLU A 87 25.96 -0.28 0.88
CA GLU A 87 26.26 0.82 -0.04
C GLU A 87 25.31 2.03 0.05
N PHE A 88 24.09 1.84 0.56
CA PHE A 88 23.08 2.89 0.71
C PHE A 88 22.95 3.40 2.15
N ARG A 89 23.87 2.99 3.03
CA ARG A 89 23.89 3.41 4.42
C ARG A 89 24.27 4.90 4.48
N PRO A 90 23.43 5.79 5.06
CA PRO A 90 23.83 7.18 5.28
C PRO A 90 25.13 7.21 6.08
N TYR A 91 26.08 8.06 5.68
CA TYR A 91 27.38 8.18 6.34
C TYR A 91 27.16 8.48 7.83
N GLY A 92 27.47 7.53 8.71
CA GLY A 92 27.26 7.65 10.16
C GLY A 92 26.20 6.73 10.80
N ALA A 93 25.50 5.86 10.05
CA ALA A 93 24.64 4.88 10.71
C ALA A 93 25.47 3.76 11.38
N PRO A 94 25.12 3.35 12.62
CA PRO A 94 25.86 2.32 13.34
C PRO A 94 25.86 1.01 12.55
N PRO A 95 26.99 0.26 12.52
CA PRO A 95 27.04 -1.02 11.86
C PRO A 95 25.99 -1.95 12.48
N VAL A 96 25.23 -2.65 11.64
CA VAL A 96 24.40 -3.76 12.09
C VAL A 96 25.37 -4.82 12.60
N ASP A 97 25.27 -5.14 13.89
CA ASP A 97 26.04 -6.20 14.52
C ASP A 97 26.00 -7.43 13.60
N GLU A 98 27.13 -7.77 12.99
CA GLU A 98 27.26 -9.05 12.29
C GLU A 98 26.95 -10.13 13.34
N PRO A 99 26.08 -11.11 13.02
CA PRO A 99 25.88 -12.21 13.95
C PRO A 99 27.26 -12.81 14.20
N VAL A 100 27.72 -12.69 15.44
CA VAL A 100 29.01 -13.21 15.88
C VAL A 100 28.96 -14.71 15.63
N SER A 101 29.52 -15.12 14.49
CA SER A 101 29.77 -16.52 14.19
C SER A 101 30.85 -16.97 15.17
N ARG A 102 30.42 -17.77 16.15
CA ARG A 102 31.31 -18.67 16.89
C ARG A 102 31.35 -20.00 16.17
#